data_AF-A0A1F7RVB3-F1
#
_entry.id   AF-A0A1F7RVB3-F1
#
_cell.length_a   1.000
_cell.length_b   1.000
_cell.length_c   1.000
_cell.angle_alpha   90.00
_cell.angle_beta   90.00
_cell.angle_gamma   90.00
#
_symmetry.space_group_name_H-M   'P 1'
#
loop_
_entity.id
_entity.type
_entity.pdbx_description
1 polymer ?
#
loop_
_entity_poly.entity_id
_entity_poly.type
_entity_poly.pdbx_seq_one_letter_code
_entity_poly.pdbx_strand_id
1 'polypeptide(L)'
;MGSKALLTDEIMPKLSLSKFPEIIEDYEKTFPDIEQFITQLDLKCLRFDKNSESLSKRLNEIRDNIVEQIVRMFDIDVLSVDSLDKFPTLKKFIDIVPAHSTILTLNYDLMLDQGLWLNGRWSPRGGYFMSSFPASNDENKGNILLLKLHGSCNFRNSPEYKEYPKIEINNNIFPNIHSYINTRNSSLDDGAHILVMSYLKIYHNGIMELWRKALDSLKDADRLTIIGCSLREEDTFLKFALYHFGMKENTERFKIDVMDIGEENCRRLGSKVKNLVARPDQQEINLYDTGLQGYLEKCQN
;
A
#
# COMPACT_ATOMS: atom_id res chain seq x y z
N MET A 1 23.00 -6.81 -3.34
CA MET A 1 21.57 -6.63 -3.67
C MET A 1 20.84 -6.45 -2.35
N GLY A 2 20.02 -5.41 -2.20
CA GLY A 2 19.26 -5.23 -0.96
C GLY A 2 18.35 -6.42 -0.73
N SER A 3 18.21 -6.87 0.52
CA SER A 3 17.23 -7.89 0.88
C SER A 3 15.86 -7.43 0.37
N LYS A 4 15.25 -8.24 -0.51
CA LYS A 4 13.87 -8.03 -0.96
C LYS A 4 12.95 -8.06 0.28
N ALA A 5 11.72 -7.53 0.20
CA ALA A 5 10.83 -7.62 1.35
C ALA A 5 10.63 -9.09 1.72
N LEU A 6 10.56 -9.36 3.02
CA LEU A 6 10.37 -10.69 3.61
C LEU A 6 9.17 -11.45 2.99
N LEU A 7 8.20 -10.71 2.46
CA LEU A 7 7.00 -11.25 1.84
C LEU A 7 7.25 -12.08 0.58
N THR A 8 8.29 -11.82 -0.21
CA THR A 8 8.53 -12.55 -1.48
C THR A 8 8.78 -14.04 -1.23
N ASP A 9 9.68 -14.35 -0.29
CA ASP A 9 10.08 -15.71 0.06
C ASP A 9 9.02 -16.44 0.90
N GLU A 10 8.11 -15.70 1.55
CA GLU A 10 7.05 -16.26 2.38
C GLU A 10 5.73 -16.50 1.63
N ILE A 11 5.44 -15.69 0.60
CA ILE A 11 4.17 -15.77 -0.15
C ILE A 11 4.21 -16.89 -1.18
N MET A 12 5.22 -16.91 -2.06
CA MET A 12 5.24 -17.84 -3.19
C MET A 12 5.10 -19.32 -2.75
N PRO A 13 5.83 -19.81 -1.73
CA PRO A 13 5.70 -21.20 -1.28
C PRO A 13 4.31 -21.58 -0.76
N LYS A 14 3.49 -20.60 -0.37
CA LYS A 14 2.13 -20.82 0.16
C LYS A 14 1.06 -20.85 -0.94
N LEU A 15 1.42 -20.55 -2.19
CA LEU A 15 0.49 -20.56 -3.32
C LEU A 15 0.12 -22.01 -3.71
N SER A 16 -1.18 -22.26 -3.83
CA SER A 16 -1.75 -23.50 -4.35
C SER A 16 -1.96 -23.38 -5.85
N LEU A 17 -1.03 -23.97 -6.62
CA LEU A 17 -1.04 -23.90 -8.09
C LEU A 17 -1.46 -25.21 -8.78
N SER A 18 -1.89 -26.23 -8.03
CA SER A 18 -2.26 -27.55 -8.57
C SER A 18 -3.39 -27.50 -9.60
N LYS A 19 -4.22 -26.46 -9.57
CA LYS A 19 -5.32 -26.23 -10.52
C LYS A 19 -4.90 -25.47 -11.78
N PHE A 20 -3.64 -25.03 -11.86
CA PHE A 20 -3.12 -24.16 -12.90
C PHE A 20 -1.80 -24.69 -13.47
N PRO A 21 -1.78 -25.90 -14.07
CA PRO A 21 -0.57 -26.45 -14.67
C PRO A 21 0.08 -25.52 -15.71
N GLU A 22 -0.72 -24.67 -16.36
CA GLU A 22 -0.30 -23.73 -17.42
C GLU A 22 0.68 -22.63 -16.98
N ILE A 23 0.84 -22.38 -15.67
CA ILE A 23 1.70 -21.32 -15.11
C ILE A 23 2.81 -21.85 -14.21
N ILE A 24 2.95 -23.18 -14.09
CA ILE A 24 3.97 -23.79 -13.21
C ILE A 24 5.39 -23.43 -13.66
N GLU A 25 5.66 -23.47 -14.97
CA GLU A 25 6.97 -23.09 -15.51
C GLU A 25 7.31 -21.62 -15.19
N ASP A 26 6.34 -20.71 -15.30
CA ASP A 26 6.57 -19.29 -14.95
C ASP A 26 6.86 -19.14 -13.46
N TYR A 27 6.12 -19.85 -12.61
CA TYR A 27 6.31 -19.87 -11.16
C TYR A 27 7.73 -20.32 -10.80
N GLU A 28 8.18 -21.47 -11.33
CA GLU A 28 9.52 -22.00 -11.07
C GLU A 28 10.63 -21.05 -11.54
N LYS A 29 10.46 -20.45 -12.71
CA LYS A 29 11.45 -19.53 -13.29
C LYS A 29 11.58 -18.22 -12.53
N THR A 30 10.49 -17.76 -11.91
CA THR A 30 10.43 -16.47 -11.22
C THR A 30 10.58 -16.58 -9.72
N PHE A 31 10.53 -17.79 -9.15
CA PHE A 31 10.71 -18.02 -7.72
C PHE A 31 12.04 -17.44 -7.20
N PRO A 32 12.04 -16.79 -6.02
CA PRO A 32 10.92 -16.51 -5.10
C PRO A 32 10.26 -15.14 -5.31
N ASP A 33 10.36 -14.55 -6.50
CA ASP A 33 9.88 -13.20 -6.80
C ASP A 33 8.41 -13.15 -7.27
N ILE A 34 7.49 -12.91 -6.33
CA ILE A 34 6.05 -12.79 -6.62
C ILE A 34 5.74 -11.64 -7.60
N GLU A 35 6.45 -10.52 -7.54
CA GLU A 35 6.21 -9.41 -8.45
C GLU A 35 6.62 -9.79 -9.88
N GLN A 36 7.75 -10.50 -10.03
CA GLN A 36 8.19 -11.04 -11.32
C GLN A 36 7.23 -12.11 -11.84
N PHE A 37 6.73 -12.99 -10.97
CA PHE A 37 5.75 -14.02 -11.33
C PHE A 37 4.45 -13.38 -11.88
N ILE A 38 3.87 -12.45 -11.13
CA ILE A 38 2.65 -11.73 -11.55
C ILE A 38 2.91 -10.91 -12.81
N THR A 39 4.12 -10.36 -12.98
CA THR A 39 4.52 -9.67 -14.22
C THR A 39 4.46 -10.60 -15.44
N GLN A 40 4.95 -11.83 -15.34
CA GLN A 40 4.86 -12.79 -16.44
C GLN A 40 3.40 -13.12 -16.78
N LEU A 41 2.56 -13.28 -15.76
CA LEU A 41 1.13 -13.54 -15.94
C LEU A 41 0.42 -12.36 -16.61
N ASP A 42 0.65 -11.13 -16.14
CA ASP A 42 0.09 -9.91 -16.73
C ASP A 42 0.52 -9.74 -18.19
N LEU A 43 1.79 -10.01 -18.52
CA LEU A 43 2.28 -9.97 -19.91
C LEU A 43 1.58 -11.01 -20.79
N LYS A 44 1.31 -12.22 -20.28
CA LYS A 44 0.53 -13.23 -21.00
C LYS A 44 -0.91 -12.75 -21.21
N CYS A 45 -1.59 -12.22 -20.19
CA CYS A 45 -2.93 -11.64 -20.32
C CYS A 45 -2.96 -10.59 -21.45
N LEU A 46 -2.05 -9.60 -21.42
CA LEU A 46 -1.97 -8.54 -22.43
C LEU A 46 -1.69 -9.05 -23.84
N ARG A 47 -0.88 -10.11 -23.98
CA ARG A 47 -0.57 -10.71 -25.29
C ARG A 47 -1.77 -11.45 -25.87
N PHE A 48 -2.52 -12.17 -25.04
CA PHE A 48 -3.65 -12.98 -25.51
C PHE A 48 -4.95 -12.18 -25.65
N ASP A 49 -5.08 -11.04 -24.97
CA ASP A 49 -6.25 -10.16 -25.11
C ASP A 49 -6.53 -9.76 -26.57
N LYS A 50 -5.47 -9.64 -27.37
CA LYS A 50 -5.55 -9.30 -28.80
C LYS A 50 -5.76 -10.51 -29.73
N ASN A 51 -5.50 -11.73 -29.26
CA ASN A 51 -5.33 -12.91 -30.12
C ASN A 51 -6.29 -14.06 -29.78
N SER A 52 -6.79 -14.14 -28.54
CA SER A 52 -7.70 -15.19 -28.07
C SER A 52 -8.40 -14.76 -26.78
N GLU A 53 -9.67 -14.39 -26.89
CA GLU A 53 -10.49 -13.94 -25.76
C GLU A 53 -10.65 -15.03 -24.68
N SER A 54 -10.80 -16.30 -25.08
CA SER A 54 -10.95 -17.40 -24.13
C SER A 54 -9.69 -17.66 -23.30
N LEU A 55 -8.50 -17.55 -23.91
CA LEU A 55 -7.24 -17.66 -23.19
C LEU A 55 -7.00 -16.45 -22.28
N SER A 56 -7.29 -15.24 -22.76
CA SER A 56 -7.19 -14.01 -21.96
C SER A 56 -8.06 -14.12 -20.71
N LYS A 57 -9.32 -14.54 -20.87
CA LYS A 57 -10.24 -14.76 -19.75
C LYS A 57 -9.70 -15.80 -18.75
N ARG A 58 -9.23 -16.95 -19.23
CA ARG A 58 -8.65 -17.99 -18.37
C ARG A 58 -7.44 -17.48 -17.59
N LEU A 59 -6.53 -16.74 -18.22
CA LEU A 59 -5.36 -16.18 -17.54
C LEU A 59 -5.73 -15.11 -16.50
N ASN A 60 -6.75 -14.29 -16.78
CA ASN A 60 -7.29 -13.35 -15.80
C ASN A 60 -7.92 -14.08 -14.59
N GLU A 61 -8.66 -15.17 -14.81
CA GLU A 61 -9.19 -16.00 -13.72
C GLU A 61 -8.09 -16.59 -12.84
N ILE A 62 -6.98 -17.04 -13.45
CA ILE A 62 -5.80 -17.53 -12.72
C ILE A 62 -5.17 -16.40 -11.89
N ARG A 63 -4.99 -15.23 -12.51
CA ARG A 63 -4.44 -14.04 -11.85
C ARG A 63 -5.27 -13.65 -10.64
N ASP A 64 -6.58 -13.54 -10.82
CA ASP A 64 -7.51 -13.18 -9.75
C ASP A 64 -7.50 -14.23 -8.63
N ASN A 65 -7.38 -15.52 -8.97
CA ASN A 65 -7.24 -16.57 -7.97
C ASN A 65 -5.94 -16.46 -7.17
N ILE A 66 -4.81 -16.16 -7.82
CA ILE A 66 -3.52 -15.96 -7.12
C ILE A 66 -3.61 -14.74 -6.20
N VAL A 67 -4.17 -13.64 -6.67
CA VAL A 67 -4.37 -12.43 -5.87
C VAL A 67 -5.26 -12.74 -4.65
N GLU A 68 -6.35 -13.47 -4.84
CA GLU A 68 -7.24 -13.92 -3.75
C GLU A 68 -6.48 -14.77 -2.72
N GLN A 69 -5.63 -15.70 -3.17
CA GLN A 69 -4.78 -16.49 -2.26
C GLN A 69 -3.83 -15.60 -1.45
N ILE A 70 -3.25 -14.59 -2.07
CA ILE A 70 -2.38 -13.62 -1.39
C ILE A 70 -3.16 -12.82 -0.35
N VAL A 71 -4.35 -12.31 -0.71
CA VAL A 71 -5.17 -11.56 0.24
C VAL A 71 -5.56 -12.42 1.45
N ARG A 72 -5.84 -13.70 1.26
CA ARG A 72 -6.11 -14.63 2.39
C ARG A 72 -4.93 -14.80 3.34
N MET A 73 -3.70 -14.56 2.89
CA MET A 73 -2.52 -14.56 3.78
C MET A 73 -2.48 -13.30 4.67
N PHE A 74 -3.16 -12.24 4.24
CA PHE A 74 -3.35 -11.00 4.98
C PHE A 74 -4.77 -10.86 5.54
N ASP A 75 -5.54 -11.96 5.55
CA ASP A 75 -6.93 -11.95 5.97
C ASP A 75 -7.05 -11.37 7.38
N ILE A 76 -8.17 -10.72 7.62
CA ILE A 76 -8.44 -10.08 8.89
C ILE A 76 -8.45 -11.07 10.04
N ASP A 77 -8.90 -12.29 9.82
CA ASP A 77 -8.88 -13.32 10.87
C ASP A 77 -7.43 -13.72 11.26
N VAL A 78 -6.42 -13.34 10.45
CA VAL A 78 -4.99 -13.56 10.70
C VAL A 78 -4.31 -12.29 11.25
N LEU A 79 -4.69 -11.10 10.77
CA LEU A 79 -4.05 -9.82 11.08
C LEU A 79 -4.98 -8.78 11.72
N SER A 80 -6.07 -9.18 12.39
CA SER A 80 -6.98 -8.22 13.02
C SER A 80 -6.31 -7.50 14.19
N VAL A 81 -6.43 -6.18 14.16
CA VAL A 81 -6.18 -5.32 15.31
C VAL A 81 -7.50 -5.14 16.04
N ASP A 82 -7.82 -6.02 17.00
CA ASP A 82 -9.03 -5.83 17.84
C ASP A 82 -8.80 -4.76 18.93
N SER A 83 -7.53 -4.53 19.28
CA SER A 83 -7.10 -3.55 20.26
C SER A 83 -5.68 -3.09 19.97
N LEU A 84 -5.49 -1.77 19.99
CA LEU A 84 -4.18 -1.12 19.85
C LEU A 84 -3.21 -1.48 20.98
N ASP A 85 -3.69 -1.92 22.14
CA ASP A 85 -2.84 -2.28 23.27
C ASP A 85 -1.99 -3.53 23.00
N LYS A 86 -2.43 -4.39 22.08
CA LYS A 86 -1.66 -5.56 21.61
C LYS A 86 -0.50 -5.16 20.68
N PHE A 87 -0.51 -3.93 20.15
CA PHE A 87 0.45 -3.44 19.16
C PHE A 87 1.04 -2.10 19.62
N PRO A 88 1.87 -2.08 20.67
CA PRO A 88 2.33 -0.84 21.31
C PRO A 88 3.10 0.09 20.36
N THR A 89 3.90 -0.46 19.44
CA THR A 89 4.63 0.34 18.44
C THR A 89 3.67 1.01 17.45
N LEU A 90 2.64 0.29 16.97
CA LEU A 90 1.62 0.85 16.09
C LEU A 90 0.81 1.94 16.81
N LYS A 91 0.38 1.67 18.04
CA LYS A 91 -0.32 2.64 18.90
C LYS A 91 0.48 3.93 19.05
N LYS A 92 1.74 3.83 19.48
CA LYS A 92 2.64 4.98 19.64
C LYS A 92 2.84 5.74 18.34
N PHE A 93 2.99 5.04 17.22
CA PHE A 93 3.12 5.69 15.91
C PHE A 93 1.88 6.51 15.57
N ILE A 94 0.69 5.93 15.68
CA ILE A 94 -0.56 6.63 15.38
C ILE A 94 -0.76 7.85 16.29
N ASP A 95 -0.41 7.74 17.57
CA ASP A 95 -0.52 8.83 18.53
C ASP A 95 0.34 10.04 18.14
N ILE A 96 1.50 9.82 17.50
CA ILE A 96 2.39 10.91 17.08
C ILE A 96 2.11 11.44 15.66
N VAL A 97 1.31 10.75 14.84
CA VAL A 97 0.97 11.24 13.49
C VAL A 97 0.24 12.58 13.62
N PRO A 98 0.71 13.69 13.02
CA PRO A 98 0.03 14.97 13.12
C PRO A 98 -1.35 14.95 12.44
N ALA A 99 -2.27 15.81 12.88
CA ALA A 99 -3.48 16.09 12.12
C ALA A 99 -3.12 16.65 10.72
N HIS A 100 -4.02 16.47 9.74
CA HIS A 100 -3.81 16.88 8.35
C HIS A 100 -2.63 16.19 7.64
N SER A 101 -2.10 15.10 8.21
CA SER A 101 -1.04 14.32 7.57
C SER A 101 -1.58 13.49 6.42
N THR A 102 -0.77 13.34 5.37
CA THR A 102 -1.02 12.36 4.29
C THR A 102 -0.01 11.23 4.40
N ILE A 103 -0.52 10.02 4.58
CA ILE A 103 0.27 8.80 4.64
C ILE A 103 0.21 8.12 3.28
N LEU A 104 1.36 7.96 2.64
CA LEU A 104 1.52 7.17 1.43
C LEU A 104 1.99 5.78 1.82
N THR A 105 1.24 4.74 1.43
CA THR A 105 1.63 3.36 1.71
C THR A 105 1.58 2.49 0.47
N LEU A 106 2.57 1.61 0.39
CA LEU A 106 2.66 0.55 -0.63
C LEU A 106 2.18 -0.81 -0.09
N ASN A 107 1.83 -0.87 1.21
CA ASN A 107 1.39 -2.10 1.86
C ASN A 107 -0.07 -2.40 1.50
N TYR A 108 -0.33 -3.68 1.22
CA TYR A 108 -1.67 -4.16 0.87
C TYR A 108 -2.55 -4.43 2.09
N ASP A 109 -1.93 -4.78 3.23
CA ASP A 109 -2.61 -5.13 4.48
C ASP A 109 -3.43 -3.97 5.08
N LEU A 110 -4.17 -4.26 6.15
CA LEU A 110 -5.09 -3.33 6.81
C LEU A 110 -4.62 -2.91 8.21
N MET A 111 -3.40 -3.24 8.62
CA MET A 111 -2.91 -3.01 9.99
C MET A 111 -2.95 -1.53 10.37
N LEU A 112 -2.46 -0.66 9.48
CA LEU A 112 -2.43 0.77 9.72
C LEU A 112 -3.83 1.39 9.70
N ASP A 113 -4.68 0.91 8.78
CA ASP A 113 -6.06 1.34 8.58
C ASP A 113 -6.89 1.09 9.84
N GLN A 114 -6.79 -0.12 10.38
CA GLN A 114 -7.44 -0.52 11.63
C GLN A 114 -6.90 0.26 12.82
N GLY A 115 -5.58 0.42 12.90
CA GLY A 115 -4.99 1.19 13.98
C GLY A 115 -5.48 2.64 14.00
N LEU A 116 -5.50 3.30 12.84
CA LEU A 116 -6.01 4.66 12.69
C LEU A 116 -7.50 4.76 13.03
N TRP A 117 -8.31 3.77 12.64
CA TRP A 117 -9.72 3.65 12.99
C TRP A 117 -9.92 3.55 14.51
N LEU A 118 -9.23 2.62 15.17
CA LEU A 118 -9.38 2.36 16.61
C LEU A 118 -8.92 3.53 17.49
N ASN A 119 -8.00 4.35 16.98
CA ASN A 119 -7.59 5.59 17.65
C ASN A 119 -8.64 6.71 17.52
N GLY A 120 -9.65 6.55 16.66
CA GLY A 120 -10.75 7.50 16.48
C GLY A 120 -10.38 8.78 15.75
N ARG A 121 -9.18 8.84 15.15
CA ARG A 121 -8.67 10.01 14.40
C ARG A 121 -8.90 9.91 12.90
N TRP A 122 -9.31 8.76 12.41
CA TRP A 122 -9.47 8.47 11.00
C TRP A 122 -10.73 7.62 10.77
N SER A 123 -11.35 7.81 9.62
CA SER A 123 -12.50 7.03 9.19
C SER A 123 -12.28 6.59 7.74
N PRO A 124 -12.61 5.34 7.36
CA PRO A 124 -12.52 4.91 5.97
C PRO A 124 -13.41 5.76 5.05
N ARG A 125 -14.45 6.40 5.60
CA ARG A 125 -15.31 7.36 4.91
C ARG A 125 -14.60 8.71 4.78
N GLY A 126 -13.83 8.85 3.71
CA GLY A 126 -13.06 10.06 3.38
C GLY A 126 -11.57 9.94 3.70
N GLY A 127 -11.19 9.06 4.63
CA GLY A 127 -9.79 8.81 4.97
C GLY A 127 -8.97 8.18 3.84
N TYR A 128 -9.59 7.45 2.91
CA TYR A 128 -8.92 6.91 1.72
C TYR A 128 -8.82 7.89 0.55
N PHE A 129 -9.40 9.09 0.65
CA PHE A 129 -9.51 10.03 -0.48
C PHE A 129 -10.21 9.40 -1.72
N MET A 130 -11.32 8.68 -1.50
CA MET A 130 -12.15 8.16 -2.59
C MET A 130 -13.59 8.67 -2.48
N SER A 131 -14.16 9.04 -3.63
CA SER A 131 -15.50 9.62 -3.77
C SER A 131 -16.63 8.59 -3.65
N SER A 132 -16.31 7.30 -3.55
CA SER A 132 -17.26 6.19 -3.52
C SER A 132 -18.07 6.05 -2.23
N PHE A 133 -17.95 6.99 -1.28
CA PHE A 133 -18.67 6.93 -0.02
C PHE A 133 -19.89 7.85 0.02
N PRO A 134 -21.07 7.34 0.42
CA PRO A 134 -22.17 8.23 0.78
C PRO A 134 -21.77 9.08 1.99
N ALA A 135 -22.21 10.34 1.97
CA ALA A 135 -21.99 11.28 3.07
C ALA A 135 -22.47 10.65 4.39
N SER A 136 -21.61 10.66 5.40
CA SER A 136 -21.94 10.11 6.71
C SER A 136 -21.38 10.99 7.81
N ASN A 137 -21.95 10.86 9.01
CA ASN A 137 -21.53 11.61 10.19
C ASN A 137 -20.24 11.07 10.84
N ASP A 138 -19.66 9.98 10.35
CA ASP A 138 -18.36 9.48 10.83
C ASP A 138 -17.23 10.36 10.29
N GLU A 139 -16.96 11.45 11.00
CA GLU A 139 -15.96 12.44 10.61
C GLU A 139 -14.54 11.90 10.77
N ASN A 140 -13.71 12.11 9.74
CA ASN A 140 -12.26 11.96 9.82
C ASN A 140 -11.67 13.10 10.68
N LYS A 141 -11.80 13.00 11.99
CA LYS A 141 -11.47 14.08 12.96
C LYS A 141 -10.02 14.57 12.85
N GLY A 142 -9.09 13.67 12.52
CA GLY A 142 -7.68 14.02 12.33
C GLY A 142 -7.37 14.61 10.96
N ASN A 143 -8.32 14.60 10.01
CA ASN A 143 -8.10 14.92 8.60
C ASN A 143 -6.89 14.18 8.01
N ILE A 144 -6.66 12.95 8.47
CA ILE A 144 -5.54 12.12 8.00
C ILE A 144 -5.97 11.45 6.70
N LEU A 145 -5.14 11.51 5.67
CA LEU A 145 -5.34 10.76 4.43
C LEU A 145 -4.44 9.54 4.44
N LEU A 146 -4.99 8.38 4.07
CA LEU A 146 -4.26 7.13 3.90
C LEU A 146 -4.38 6.69 2.44
N LEU A 147 -3.33 6.94 1.66
CA LEU A 147 -3.31 6.66 0.22
C LEU A 147 -2.64 5.31 -0.04
N LYS A 148 -3.46 4.32 -0.43
CA LYS A 148 -3.06 2.94 -0.76
C LYS A 148 -2.62 2.84 -2.23
N LEU A 149 -1.37 3.21 -2.50
CA LEU A 149 -0.88 3.48 -3.85
C LEU A 149 -0.69 2.23 -4.72
N HIS A 150 -0.57 1.06 -4.11
CA HIS A 150 -0.56 -0.23 -4.80
C HIS A 150 -1.89 -1.00 -4.63
N GLY A 151 -2.95 -0.32 -4.20
CA GLY A 151 -4.21 -0.96 -3.82
C GLY A 151 -4.17 -1.55 -2.41
N SER A 152 -5.20 -2.31 -2.06
CA SER A 152 -5.37 -2.84 -0.70
C SER A 152 -6.22 -4.11 -0.70
N CYS A 153 -6.06 -4.92 0.35
CA CYS A 153 -6.84 -6.13 0.54
C CYS A 153 -8.35 -5.85 0.63
N ASN A 154 -8.78 -4.67 1.03
CA ASN A 154 -10.19 -4.30 1.02
C ASN A 154 -10.64 -3.57 -0.26
N PHE A 155 -9.79 -3.44 -1.29
CA PHE A 155 -10.17 -2.81 -2.56
C PHE A 155 -10.63 -3.87 -3.57
N ARG A 156 -11.83 -3.68 -4.11
CA ARG A 156 -12.50 -4.57 -5.06
C ARG A 156 -12.73 -3.87 -6.39
N ASN A 157 -12.51 -4.59 -7.48
CA ASN A 157 -12.89 -4.15 -8.81
C ASN A 157 -14.38 -4.43 -9.02
N SER A 158 -15.18 -3.40 -9.31
CA SER A 158 -16.60 -3.56 -9.54
C SER A 158 -16.93 -3.39 -11.03
N PRO A 159 -17.64 -4.33 -11.66
CA PRO A 159 -18.11 -4.15 -13.04
C PRO A 159 -18.99 -2.90 -13.23
N GLU A 160 -19.69 -2.50 -12.16
CA GLU A 160 -20.61 -1.35 -12.14
C GLU A 160 -19.89 0.00 -11.99
N TYR A 161 -18.70 0.02 -11.37
CA TYR A 161 -17.95 1.24 -11.06
C TYR A 161 -16.50 1.11 -11.58
N LYS A 162 -16.30 1.44 -12.86
CA LYS A 162 -14.97 1.36 -13.50
C LYS A 162 -14.01 2.49 -13.12
N GLU A 163 -14.55 3.57 -12.54
CA GLU A 163 -13.75 4.76 -12.20
C GLU A 163 -13.03 4.59 -10.87
N TYR A 164 -13.69 3.96 -9.89
CA TYR A 164 -13.19 3.87 -8.52
C TYR A 164 -13.19 2.43 -7.99
N PRO A 165 -12.13 2.04 -7.25
CA PRO A 165 -12.19 0.86 -6.41
C PRO A 165 -13.40 0.95 -5.50
N LYS A 166 -14.07 -0.19 -5.37
CA LYS A 166 -15.02 -0.39 -4.31
C LYS A 166 -14.26 -0.78 -3.05
N ILE A 167 -14.61 -0.18 -1.92
CA ILE A 167 -13.92 -0.43 -0.66
C ILE A 167 -14.81 -1.29 0.23
N GLU A 168 -14.32 -2.47 0.56
CA GLU A 168 -14.94 -3.38 1.52
C GLU A 168 -14.82 -2.78 2.92
N ILE A 169 -15.97 -2.48 3.51
CA ILE A 169 -16.09 -1.91 4.85
C ILE A 169 -17.14 -2.70 5.60
N ASN A 170 -16.71 -3.44 6.61
CA ASN A 170 -17.60 -4.20 7.46
C ASN A 170 -17.09 -4.20 8.91
N ASN A 171 -17.90 -4.72 9.83
CA ASN A 171 -17.57 -4.77 11.25
C ASN A 171 -16.41 -5.72 11.59
N ASN A 172 -16.05 -6.64 10.68
CA ASN A 172 -14.83 -7.42 10.86
C ASN A 172 -13.63 -6.48 10.67
N ILE A 173 -13.62 -5.68 9.59
CA ILE A 173 -12.54 -4.74 9.23
C ILE A 173 -12.44 -3.57 10.20
N PHE A 174 -13.56 -2.93 10.50
CA PHE A 174 -13.61 -1.75 11.33
C PHE A 174 -14.63 -1.98 12.46
N PRO A 175 -14.20 -2.40 13.65
CA PRO A 175 -15.10 -2.69 14.75
C PRO A 175 -15.98 -1.49 15.11
N ASN A 176 -17.26 -1.74 15.39
CA ASN A 176 -18.28 -0.72 15.68
C ASN A 176 -18.49 0.30 14.56
N ILE A 177 -18.07 0.00 13.32
CA ILE A 177 -18.52 0.81 12.19
C ILE A 177 -20.03 0.60 12.09
N HIS A 178 -20.80 1.64 12.40
CA HIS A 178 -22.26 1.59 12.31
C HIS A 178 -22.62 1.50 10.82
N SER A 179 -22.62 0.29 10.29
CA SER A 179 -23.03 -0.02 8.94
C SER A 179 -24.54 -0.22 8.94
N TYR A 180 -25.27 0.78 8.46
CA TYR A 180 -26.47 0.49 7.67
C TYR A 180 -26.11 -0.11 6.30
N ILE A 181 -24.83 -0.21 5.96
CA ILE A 181 -24.30 -0.96 4.81
C ILE A 181 -23.92 -2.37 5.30
N ASN A 182 -24.86 -3.00 5.99
CA ASN A 182 -24.75 -4.40 6.32
C ASN A 182 -25.28 -5.16 5.13
N THR A 183 -24.43 -5.91 4.46
CA THR A 183 -24.83 -7.24 4.02
C THR A 183 -23.58 -7.99 3.59
N ARG A 184 -23.18 -9.00 4.37
CA ARG A 184 -22.45 -10.20 3.89
C ARG A 184 -23.18 -10.96 2.76
N ASN A 185 -24.13 -10.31 2.09
CA ASN A 185 -25.15 -10.80 1.17
C ASN A 185 -25.54 -9.76 0.11
N SER A 186 -24.89 -8.59 0.06
CA SER A 186 -25.08 -7.73 -1.09
C SER A 186 -24.15 -8.24 -2.17
N SER A 187 -24.60 -8.16 -3.41
CA SER A 187 -23.75 -8.03 -4.59
C SER A 187 -22.72 -6.89 -4.49
N LEU A 188 -22.58 -6.26 -3.32
CA LEU A 188 -21.65 -5.20 -3.07
C LEU A 188 -20.26 -5.72 -2.65
N ASP A 189 -20.09 -6.93 -2.14
CA ASP A 189 -18.75 -7.46 -1.85
C ASP A 189 -18.13 -8.22 -3.04
N ASP A 190 -18.86 -8.29 -4.17
CA ASP A 190 -18.43 -8.97 -5.38
C ASP A 190 -17.34 -8.18 -6.13
N GLY A 191 -16.25 -8.87 -6.47
CA GLY A 191 -15.18 -8.32 -7.32
C GLY A 191 -13.80 -8.89 -7.04
N ALA A 192 -12.95 -8.91 -8.06
CA ALA A 192 -11.54 -9.25 -7.90
C ALA A 192 -10.83 -8.17 -7.07
N HIS A 193 -9.89 -8.57 -6.20
CA HIS A 193 -9.09 -7.64 -5.43
C HIS A 193 -8.18 -6.78 -6.33
N ILE A 194 -8.04 -5.50 -5.97
CA ILE A 194 -7.15 -4.58 -6.67
C ILE A 194 -5.82 -4.49 -5.92
N LEU A 195 -4.86 -5.34 -6.32
CA LEU A 195 -3.46 -5.27 -5.89
C LEU A 195 -2.54 -5.03 -7.09
N VAL A 196 -1.70 -4.01 -7.02
CA VAL A 196 -0.74 -3.60 -8.07
C VAL A 196 0.64 -4.21 -7.79
N MET A 197 0.73 -5.53 -8.01
CA MET A 197 1.91 -6.32 -7.64
C MET A 197 2.92 -6.50 -8.77
N SER A 198 2.55 -6.33 -10.04
CA SER A 198 3.50 -6.50 -11.15
C SER A 198 4.47 -5.33 -11.30
N TYR A 199 5.63 -5.57 -11.90
CA TYR A 199 6.57 -4.53 -12.31
C TYR A 199 6.03 -3.63 -13.44
N LEU A 200 5.00 -4.08 -14.17
CA LEU A 200 4.27 -3.25 -15.13
C LEU A 200 3.42 -2.17 -14.45
N LYS A 201 3.06 -2.39 -13.18
CA LYS A 201 2.20 -1.52 -12.37
C LYS A 201 0.94 -1.08 -13.13
N ILE A 202 0.11 -2.05 -13.52
CA ILE A 202 -1.15 -1.78 -14.23
C ILE A 202 -2.16 -1.19 -13.22
N TYR A 203 -2.29 0.13 -13.21
CA TYR A 203 -3.12 0.84 -12.26
C TYR A 203 -4.60 0.88 -12.66
N HIS A 204 -5.47 0.64 -11.69
CA HIS A 204 -6.88 1.00 -11.78
C HIS A 204 -7.03 2.54 -11.76
N ASN A 205 -8.05 3.08 -12.44
CA ASN A 205 -8.27 4.54 -12.54
C ASN A 205 -8.30 5.24 -11.17
N GLY A 206 -9.08 4.74 -10.21
CA GLY A 206 -9.07 5.34 -8.87
C GLY A 206 -7.73 5.25 -8.14
N ILE A 207 -6.86 4.27 -8.42
CA ILE A 207 -5.49 4.27 -7.87
C ILE A 207 -4.67 5.42 -8.47
N MET A 208 -4.87 5.75 -9.75
CA MET A 208 -4.25 6.93 -10.36
C MET A 208 -4.73 8.24 -9.70
N GLU A 209 -5.96 8.30 -9.19
CA GLU A 209 -6.41 9.46 -8.42
C GLU A 209 -5.72 9.58 -7.05
N LEU A 210 -5.51 8.45 -6.36
CA LEU A 210 -4.70 8.44 -5.14
C LEU A 210 -3.29 8.95 -5.42
N TRP A 211 -2.71 8.54 -6.55
CA TRP A 211 -1.40 9.04 -6.97
C TRP A 211 -1.40 10.53 -7.25
N ARG A 212 -2.41 11.08 -7.95
CA ARG A 212 -2.51 12.54 -8.13
C ARG A 212 -2.53 13.27 -6.79
N LYS A 213 -3.35 12.80 -5.85
CA LYS A 213 -3.39 13.37 -4.50
C LYS A 213 -2.07 13.22 -3.75
N ALA A 214 -1.35 12.11 -3.95
CA ALA A 214 -0.03 11.91 -3.39
C ALA A 214 0.98 12.94 -3.92
N LEU A 215 0.95 13.25 -5.23
CA LEU A 215 1.79 14.28 -5.83
C LEU A 215 1.51 15.66 -5.21
N ASP A 216 0.23 16.03 -5.10
CA ASP A 216 -0.16 17.30 -4.47
C ASP A 216 0.33 17.38 -3.01
N SER A 217 0.16 16.28 -2.27
CA SER A 217 0.53 16.23 -0.85
C SER A 217 2.05 16.24 -0.65
N LEU A 218 2.83 15.67 -1.57
CA LEU A 218 4.28 15.74 -1.55
C LEU A 218 4.81 17.14 -1.83
N LYS A 219 4.15 17.87 -2.75
CA LYS A 219 4.50 19.23 -3.12
C LYS A 219 4.35 20.22 -1.97
N ASP A 220 3.28 20.07 -1.20
CA ASP A 220 2.93 20.98 -0.11
C ASP A 220 3.53 20.55 1.25
N ALA A 221 4.30 19.45 1.29
CA ALA A 221 4.83 18.93 2.54
C ALA A 221 6.03 19.75 3.04
N ASP A 222 6.07 20.05 4.34
CA ASP A 222 7.27 20.61 5.00
C ASP A 222 8.18 19.52 5.59
N ARG A 223 7.65 18.32 5.75
CA ARG A 223 8.34 17.16 6.30
C ARG A 223 7.97 15.89 5.54
N LEU A 224 8.97 15.06 5.29
CA LEU A 224 8.81 13.70 4.77
C LEU A 224 9.36 12.68 5.77
N THR A 225 8.56 11.67 6.07
CA THR A 225 8.95 10.57 6.95
C THR A 225 8.86 9.26 6.17
N ILE A 226 10.00 8.59 6.00
CA ILE A 226 10.12 7.33 5.24
C ILE A 226 10.33 6.19 6.23
N ILE A 227 9.39 5.25 6.27
CA ILE A 227 9.37 4.15 7.25
C ILE A 227 9.38 2.81 6.51
N GLY A 228 10.44 2.01 6.68
CA GLY A 228 10.52 0.65 6.13
C GLY A 228 10.41 0.55 4.61
N CYS A 229 10.66 1.66 3.88
CA CYS A 229 10.55 1.71 2.44
C CYS A 229 11.93 1.65 1.80
N SER A 230 12.25 0.53 1.14
CA SER A 230 13.56 0.32 0.52
C SER A 230 13.81 1.11 -0.77
N LEU A 231 12.80 1.85 -1.26
CA LEU A 231 12.81 2.58 -2.55
C LEU A 231 13.38 1.72 -3.67
N ARG A 232 12.69 0.63 -3.97
CA ARG A 232 13.17 -0.36 -4.93
C ARG A 232 13.20 0.20 -6.34
N GLU A 233 13.92 -0.47 -7.23
CA GLU A 233 14.11 0.03 -8.59
C GLU A 233 12.83 -0.08 -9.43
N GLU A 234 12.02 -1.10 -9.16
CA GLU A 234 10.71 -1.33 -9.76
C GLU A 234 9.65 -0.29 -9.36
N ASP A 235 9.78 0.36 -8.21
CA ASP A 235 8.86 1.42 -7.73
C ASP A 235 9.18 2.78 -8.39
N THR A 236 9.35 2.75 -9.70
CA THR A 236 9.75 3.90 -10.52
C THR A 236 8.83 5.10 -10.32
N PHE A 237 7.53 4.86 -10.17
CA PHE A 237 6.57 5.94 -10.01
C PHE A 237 6.65 6.62 -8.64
N LEU A 238 6.90 5.86 -7.56
CA LEU A 238 7.18 6.46 -6.25
C LEU A 238 8.48 7.28 -6.29
N LYS A 239 9.55 6.73 -6.87
CA LYS A 239 10.83 7.43 -7.02
C LYS A 239 10.66 8.73 -7.82
N PHE A 240 9.88 8.67 -8.90
CA PHE A 240 9.53 9.84 -9.70
C PHE A 240 8.76 10.89 -8.89
N ALA A 241 7.72 10.47 -8.16
CA ALA A 241 6.92 11.34 -7.31
C ALA A 241 7.75 12.05 -6.24
N LEU A 242 8.57 11.28 -5.52
CA LEU A 242 9.47 11.79 -4.49
C LEU A 242 10.49 12.77 -5.07
N TYR A 243 11.11 12.43 -6.21
CA TYR A 243 12.08 13.30 -6.86
C TYR A 243 11.45 14.62 -7.32
N HIS A 244 10.41 14.55 -8.16
CA HIS A 244 9.90 15.73 -8.84
C HIS A 244 9.05 16.63 -7.95
N PHE A 245 8.20 16.06 -7.10
CA PHE A 245 7.20 16.82 -6.37
C PHE A 245 7.55 16.95 -4.89
N GLY A 246 8.18 15.94 -4.29
CA GLY A 246 8.61 16.03 -2.90
C GLY A 246 9.88 16.85 -2.72
N MET A 247 10.97 16.39 -3.36
CA MET A 247 12.32 16.77 -2.92
C MET A 247 13.03 17.76 -3.85
N LYS A 248 12.58 17.94 -5.09
CA LYS A 248 13.19 18.90 -6.03
C LYS A 248 12.55 20.28 -6.00
N GLU A 249 11.24 20.35 -5.86
CA GLU A 249 10.50 21.62 -5.77
C GLU A 249 10.68 22.30 -4.41
N ASN A 250 11.03 21.52 -3.38
CA ASN A 250 11.17 22.01 -2.01
C ASN A 250 12.60 22.51 -1.74
N THR A 251 12.86 23.78 -2.09
CA THR A 251 14.19 24.40 -1.94
C THR A 251 14.42 25.05 -0.58
N GLU A 252 13.42 25.06 0.29
CA GLU A 252 13.53 25.50 1.68
C GLU A 252 13.91 24.32 2.59
N ARG A 253 14.08 24.55 3.90
CA ARG A 253 14.54 23.53 4.88
C ARG A 253 13.50 22.40 5.03
N PHE A 254 13.48 21.48 4.09
CA PHE A 254 12.63 20.29 4.10
C PHE A 254 13.25 19.25 5.03
N LYS A 255 12.47 18.81 6.03
CA LYS A 255 12.95 17.83 7.01
C LYS A 255 12.61 16.43 6.54
N ILE A 256 13.62 15.57 6.48
CA ILE A 256 13.47 14.19 6.03
C ILE A 256 13.93 13.25 7.15
N ASP A 257 13.01 12.44 7.66
CA ASP A 257 13.30 11.40 8.64
C ASP A 257 13.22 10.03 7.96
N VAL A 258 14.30 9.24 8.01
CA VAL A 258 14.40 7.91 7.36
C VAL A 258 14.59 6.83 8.43
N MET A 259 13.70 5.85 8.44
CA MET A 259 13.69 4.75 9.40
C MET A 259 13.78 3.41 8.68
N ASP A 260 14.81 2.65 8.99
CA ASP A 260 14.96 1.27 8.53
C ASP A 260 15.72 0.46 9.60
N ILE A 261 15.55 -0.85 9.61
CA ILE A 261 16.24 -1.74 10.55
C ILE A 261 17.63 -2.06 9.98
N GLY A 262 18.65 -1.74 10.78
CA GLY A 262 20.06 -1.97 10.47
C GLY A 262 20.75 -0.75 9.87
N GLU A 263 21.93 -0.44 10.42
CA GLU A 263 22.72 0.73 10.05
C GLU A 263 23.03 0.78 8.54
N GLU A 264 23.39 -0.36 7.95
CA GLU A 264 23.70 -0.43 6.52
C GLU A 264 22.48 -0.13 5.64
N ASN A 265 21.31 -0.69 5.99
CA ASN A 265 20.07 -0.46 5.25
C ASN A 265 19.67 1.02 5.34
N CYS A 266 19.69 1.58 6.54
CA CYS A 266 19.35 2.98 6.78
C CYS A 266 20.32 3.92 6.07
N ARG A 267 21.63 3.63 6.08
CA ARG A 267 22.65 4.40 5.32
C ARG A 267 22.43 4.30 3.81
N ARG A 268 22.15 3.11 3.28
CA ARG A 268 21.86 2.89 1.85
C ARG A 268 20.62 3.67 1.42
N LEU A 269 19.56 3.61 2.21
CA LEU A 269 18.33 4.34 1.96
C LEU A 269 18.55 5.86 2.05
N GLY A 270 19.28 6.32 3.07
CA GLY A 270 19.71 7.71 3.20
C GLY A 270 20.49 8.22 1.99
N SER A 271 21.39 7.41 1.43
CA SER A 271 22.10 7.74 0.18
C SER A 271 21.17 7.82 -1.02
N LYS A 272 20.20 6.90 -1.17
CA LYS A 272 19.19 6.98 -2.23
C LYS A 272 18.39 8.28 -2.11
N VAL A 273 17.93 8.60 -0.91
CA VAL A 273 17.16 9.83 -0.64
C VAL A 273 17.99 11.06 -0.94
N LYS A 274 19.26 11.14 -0.51
CA LYS A 274 20.17 12.25 -0.85
C LYS A 274 20.29 12.50 -2.34
N ASN A 275 20.28 11.44 -3.16
CA ASN A 275 20.34 11.56 -4.62
C ASN A 275 19.02 12.04 -5.25
N LEU A 276 17.90 11.95 -4.51
CA LEU A 276 16.60 12.40 -4.97
C LEU A 276 16.30 13.86 -4.58
N VAL A 277 17.06 14.45 -3.65
CA VAL A 277 16.79 15.79 -3.13
C VAL A 277 17.53 16.88 -3.89
N ALA A 278 16.86 18.00 -4.19
CA ALA A 278 17.53 19.18 -4.68
C ALA A 278 18.29 19.88 -3.54
N ARG A 279 19.57 20.20 -3.78
CA ARG A 279 20.45 20.84 -2.80
C ARG A 279 20.52 20.06 -1.47
N PRO A 280 21.03 18.81 -1.50
CA PRO A 280 21.08 17.94 -0.31
C PRO A 280 21.88 18.54 0.86
N ASP A 281 22.73 19.52 0.59
CA ASP A 281 23.49 20.31 1.58
C ASP A 281 22.60 21.26 2.40
N GLN A 282 21.40 21.60 1.93
CA GLN A 282 20.46 22.52 2.58
C GLN A 282 19.38 21.80 3.40
N GLN A 283 19.42 20.46 3.43
CA GLN A 283 18.31 19.62 3.85
C GLN A 283 18.67 18.83 5.11
N GLU A 284 17.72 18.74 6.05
CA GLU A 284 17.93 17.99 7.29
C GLU A 284 17.49 16.55 7.07
N ILE A 285 18.46 15.64 6.89
CA ILE A 285 18.19 14.21 6.72
C ILE A 285 18.62 13.47 7.98
N ASN A 286 17.65 13.01 8.76
CA ASN A 286 17.86 12.22 9.97
C ASN A 286 17.69 10.73 9.67
N LEU A 287 18.64 9.92 10.15
CA LEU A 287 18.64 8.47 9.98
C LEU A 287 18.38 7.78 11.33
N TYR A 288 17.50 6.78 11.31
CA TYR A 288 17.11 5.97 12.47
C TYR A 288 17.27 4.49 12.09
N ASP A 289 18.34 3.87 12.55
CA ASP A 289 18.78 2.50 12.19
C ASP A 289 18.17 1.39 13.07
N THR A 290 17.46 1.78 14.12
CA THR A 290 16.63 0.90 14.96
C THR A 290 15.17 0.87 14.49
N GLY A 291 14.91 1.33 13.27
CA GLY A 291 13.59 1.40 12.66
C GLY A 291 12.63 2.35 13.37
N LEU A 292 11.32 2.06 13.24
CA LEU A 292 10.25 2.89 13.83
C LEU A 292 10.38 3.00 15.35
N GLN A 293 10.81 1.94 16.02
CA GLN A 293 10.91 1.92 17.48
C GLN A 293 11.87 3.01 18.02
N GLY A 294 13.08 3.11 17.47
CA GLY A 294 14.01 4.15 17.94
C GLY A 294 13.68 5.56 17.47
N TYR A 295 12.90 5.71 16.39
CA TYR A 295 12.30 7.01 16.08
C TYR A 295 11.32 7.44 17.17
N LEU A 296 10.41 6.55 17.57
CA LEU A 296 9.42 6.84 18.60
C LEU A 296 10.07 7.18 19.95
N GLU A 297 11.16 6.51 20.32
CA GLU A 297 11.92 6.81 21.54
C GLU A 297 12.54 8.21 21.51
N LYS A 298 12.95 8.71 20.34
CA LYS A 298 13.47 10.07 20.19
C LYS A 298 12.38 11.14 20.19
N CYS A 299 11.18 10.84 19.72
CA CYS A 299 10.05 11.77 19.76
C CYS A 299 9.45 11.97 21.16
N GLN A 300 9.79 11.08 22.12
CA GLN A 300 9.30 11.14 23.50
C GLN A 300 10.20 11.98 24.43
N ASN A 301 11.38 12.41 23.96
CA ASN A 301 12.33 13.26 24.68
C ASN A 301 12.38 14.66 24.08
#